data_AF-A0A1W9S6P3-F1
#
_entry.id   AF-A0A1W9S6P3-F1
#
_cell.length_a   1.000
_cell.length_b   1.000
_cell.length_c   1.000
_cell.angle_alpha   90.00
_cell.angle_beta   90.00
_cell.angle_gamma   90.00
#
_symmetry.space_group_name_H-M   'P 1'
#
loop_
_entity.id
_entity.type
_entity.pdbx_description
1 polymer ?
#
loop_
_entity_poly.entity_id
_entity_poly.type
_entity_poly.pdbx_seq_one_letter_code
_entity_poly.pdbx_strand_id
1 'polypeptide(L)'
;MTYHHAFNHMNIIATYDFINDDEFVGYDPSQDLEDQPRHGTGCLGTIGGYYPGELIGPAFGASYILCKTEVTGSETAVEEDYYVAGLEWGEMMGADVASSSLSYYDWYTTDDLDGQTCVTTIAANIAFRKGMILCSSMGNSGPGKFTLGAPADSRYSLAIGAVQWNGKLAGFSSWGPTVDGRIKPDICARGVATIAASPYTTDGFGKWNGTSLSCPLAAGVVALVTQAHPDWSPYRIKEAILKTASQANRPDIRYGWGIVNAKDAINYPSFSGYVIDNATKKGLVAVIELITEKTEIVINSDSSGYFLFPNLGEGDYTVKVFKSGYKQFVTSIDIPPSEEFDIELEKKE
;
A
#
# COMPACT_ATOMS: atom_id res chain seq x y z
N MET A 1 9.36 -9.18 21.38
CA MET A 1 8.98 -7.83 20.89
C MET A 1 9.51 -6.78 21.84
N THR A 2 9.96 -5.64 21.32
CA THR A 2 10.24 -4.47 22.17
C THR A 2 8.99 -4.10 22.97
N TYR A 3 9.10 -4.05 24.30
CA TYR A 3 7.99 -3.67 25.15
C TYR A 3 7.79 -2.15 25.10
N HIS A 4 6.82 -1.69 24.30
CA HIS A 4 6.45 -0.28 24.18
C HIS A 4 4.92 -0.15 24.15
N HIS A 5 4.35 0.73 24.98
CA HIS A 5 2.90 0.79 25.20
C HIS A 5 2.10 1.17 23.95
N ALA A 6 2.71 1.87 23.00
CA ALA A 6 2.09 2.13 21.69
C ALA A 6 1.68 0.85 20.93
N PHE A 7 2.20 -0.33 21.28
CA PHE A 7 1.86 -1.61 20.64
C PHE A 7 0.88 -2.47 21.45
N ASN A 8 0.48 -2.07 22.67
CA ASN A 8 -0.36 -2.89 23.55
C ASN A 8 -1.73 -3.28 22.95
N HIS A 9 -2.23 -2.48 22.01
CA HIS A 9 -3.50 -2.70 21.31
C HIS A 9 -3.36 -3.60 20.08
N MET A 10 -2.13 -3.81 19.60
CA MET A 10 -1.85 -4.33 18.27
C MET A 10 -2.18 -5.81 18.20
N ASN A 11 -2.94 -6.22 17.18
CA ASN A 11 -3.21 -7.62 16.91
C ASN A 11 -2.07 -8.22 16.09
N ILE A 12 -1.17 -8.95 16.74
CA ILE A 12 0.01 -9.54 16.10
C ILE A 12 -0.26 -11.02 15.91
N ILE A 13 -0.49 -11.40 14.67
CA ILE A 13 -0.99 -12.74 14.32
C ILE A 13 0.13 -13.74 14.14
N ALA A 14 1.34 -13.28 13.79
CA ALA A 14 2.51 -14.13 13.64
C ALA A 14 3.81 -13.30 13.71
N THR A 15 4.88 -13.92 14.21
CA THR A 15 6.23 -13.35 14.21
C THR A 15 7.26 -14.40 13.82
N TYR A 16 8.27 -14.03 13.03
CA TYR A 16 9.40 -14.90 12.72
C TYR A 16 10.70 -14.10 12.53
N ASP A 17 11.76 -14.56 13.18
CA ASP A 17 13.13 -14.09 13.04
C ASP A 17 13.88 -15.01 12.08
N PHE A 18 14.06 -14.55 10.84
CA PHE A 18 14.74 -15.31 9.79
C PHE A 18 16.26 -15.30 9.96
N ILE A 19 16.81 -14.42 10.80
CA ILE A 19 18.25 -14.33 11.08
C ILE A 19 18.67 -15.45 12.03
N ASN A 20 17.86 -15.67 13.06
CA ASN A 20 18.16 -16.61 14.14
C ASN A 20 17.34 -17.91 14.09
N ASP A 21 16.40 -18.00 13.12
CA ASP A 21 15.52 -19.15 12.89
C ASP A 21 14.63 -19.48 14.10
N ASP A 22 13.91 -18.47 14.60
CA ASP A 22 12.95 -18.60 15.70
C ASP A 22 11.73 -17.67 15.56
N GLU A 23 10.79 -17.73 16.51
CA GLU A 23 9.59 -16.90 16.50
C GLU A 23 9.76 -15.54 17.22
N PHE A 24 10.93 -15.26 17.81
CA PHE A 24 11.19 -14.10 18.66
C PHE A 24 11.81 -12.92 17.90
N VAL A 25 10.95 -12.06 17.36
CA VAL A 25 11.38 -10.80 16.68
C VAL A 25 11.72 -9.64 17.63
N GLY A 26 11.91 -9.92 18.92
CA GLY A 26 12.31 -8.91 19.90
C GLY A 26 13.80 -8.59 19.87
N TYR A 27 14.24 -7.77 20.83
CA TYR A 27 15.66 -7.64 21.13
C TYR A 27 16.10 -8.80 22.03
N ASP A 28 17.03 -9.62 21.55
CA ASP A 28 17.73 -10.65 22.33
C ASP A 28 19.22 -10.28 22.48
N PRO A 29 19.69 -9.85 23.67
CA PRO A 29 21.09 -9.45 23.85
C PRO A 29 22.12 -10.57 23.68
N SER A 30 21.69 -11.84 23.58
CA SER A 30 22.57 -12.97 23.30
C SER A 30 22.88 -13.17 21.81
N GLN A 31 22.07 -12.55 20.93
CA GLN A 31 22.14 -12.73 19.48
C GLN A 31 22.16 -11.39 18.71
N ASP A 32 21.60 -10.33 19.30
CA ASP A 32 21.38 -9.03 18.66
C ASP A 32 22.37 -7.96 19.14
N LEU A 33 22.74 -7.08 18.21
CA LEU A 33 23.37 -5.80 18.56
C LEU A 33 22.36 -4.87 19.26
N GLU A 34 22.87 -3.94 20.07
CA GLU A 34 22.04 -3.03 20.86
C GLU A 34 21.07 -2.19 20.00
N ASP A 35 21.46 -1.86 18.76
CA ASP A 35 20.66 -1.06 17.83
C ASP A 35 19.73 -1.87 16.92
N GLN A 36 19.81 -3.21 16.97
CA GLN A 36 18.95 -4.14 16.22
C GLN A 36 17.45 -3.82 16.26
N PRO A 37 16.83 -3.53 17.43
CA PRO A 37 15.38 -3.31 17.48
C PRO A 37 14.96 -1.93 16.95
N ARG A 38 15.90 -1.00 16.75
CA ARG A 38 15.59 0.42 16.53
C ARG A 38 14.77 0.66 15.27
N HIS A 39 15.24 0.18 14.14
CA HIS A 39 14.62 0.50 12.86
C HIS A 39 13.22 -0.12 12.73
N GLY A 40 13.11 -1.43 13.01
CA GLY A 40 11.83 -2.15 12.97
C GLY A 40 10.80 -1.57 13.95
N THR A 41 11.19 -1.25 15.19
CA THR A 41 10.29 -0.63 16.18
C THR A 41 9.74 0.71 15.69
N GLY A 42 10.60 1.56 15.11
CA GLY A 42 10.16 2.84 14.58
C GLY A 42 9.23 2.72 13.36
N CYS A 43 9.52 1.78 12.46
CA CYS A 43 8.67 1.48 11.31
C CYS A 43 7.30 0.96 11.74
N LEU A 44 7.26 -0.01 12.67
CA LEU A 44 6.02 -0.57 13.23
C LEU A 44 5.19 0.51 13.93
N GLY A 45 5.83 1.38 14.71
CA GLY A 45 5.18 2.55 15.32
C GLY A 45 4.55 3.47 14.29
N THR A 46 5.25 3.72 13.18
CA THR A 46 4.80 4.64 12.14
C THR A 46 3.56 4.13 11.39
N ILE A 47 3.48 2.82 11.12
CA ILE A 47 2.32 2.23 10.43
C ILE A 47 1.14 1.97 11.37
N GLY A 48 1.39 1.47 12.59
CA GLY A 48 0.38 0.85 13.43
C GLY A 48 0.40 1.18 14.91
N GLY A 49 1.33 2.01 15.39
CA GLY A 49 1.34 2.36 16.81
C GLY A 49 0.12 3.21 17.20
N TYR A 50 -0.36 3.05 18.43
CA TYR A 50 -1.47 3.81 18.99
C TYR A 50 -1.15 4.28 20.40
N TYR A 51 -0.89 5.58 20.50
CA TYR A 51 -0.66 6.30 21.74
C TYR A 51 -1.23 7.72 21.57
N PRO A 52 -2.53 7.92 21.88
CA PRO A 52 -3.20 9.19 21.66
C PRO A 52 -2.46 10.38 22.29
N GLY A 53 -2.30 11.44 21.51
CA GLY A 53 -1.54 12.64 21.89
C GLY A 53 -0.10 12.67 21.37
N GLU A 54 0.49 11.50 21.05
CA GLU A 54 1.89 11.42 20.58
C GLU A 54 2.01 10.75 19.21
N LEU A 55 1.49 9.52 19.06
CA LEU A 55 1.66 8.71 17.86
C LEU A 55 0.39 7.92 17.57
N ILE A 56 -0.17 8.10 16.37
CA ILE A 56 -1.25 7.28 15.83
C ILE A 56 -0.85 6.94 14.39
N GLY A 57 -0.51 5.67 14.15
CA GLY A 57 -0.22 5.15 12.82
C GLY A 57 -1.51 5.04 11.99
N PRO A 58 -1.48 5.23 10.67
CA PRO A 58 -2.66 5.19 9.82
C PRO A 58 -3.41 3.85 9.84
N ALA A 59 -2.72 2.75 10.12
CA ALA A 59 -3.29 1.41 10.15
C ALA A 59 -3.31 0.80 11.57
N PHE A 60 -3.45 1.61 12.62
CA PHE A 60 -3.47 1.14 14.01
C PHE A 60 -4.52 0.05 14.33
N GLY A 61 -5.56 -0.09 13.52
CA GLY A 61 -6.57 -1.15 13.64
C GLY A 61 -6.27 -2.44 12.85
N ALA A 62 -5.15 -2.50 12.12
CA ALA A 62 -4.78 -3.65 11.30
C ALA A 62 -4.22 -4.80 12.15
N SER A 63 -4.18 -5.99 11.53
CA SER A 63 -3.43 -7.14 12.06
C SER A 63 -2.03 -7.17 11.44
N TYR A 64 -1.05 -7.63 12.21
CA TYR A 64 0.36 -7.56 11.84
C TYR A 64 1.05 -8.91 11.85
N ILE A 65 1.82 -9.15 10.80
CA ILE A 65 2.85 -10.20 10.72
C ILE A 65 4.19 -9.49 10.79
N LEU A 66 5.08 -9.94 11.68
CA LEU A 66 6.40 -9.33 11.83
C LEU A 66 7.48 -10.31 11.35
N CYS A 67 8.24 -9.87 10.35
CA CYS A 67 9.39 -10.60 9.82
C CYS A 67 10.66 -9.83 10.17
N LYS A 68 11.58 -10.43 10.92
CA LYS A 68 12.92 -9.87 11.16
C LYS A 68 13.88 -10.49 10.16
N THR A 69 14.39 -9.65 9.26
CA THR A 69 15.18 -10.08 8.09
C THR A 69 16.56 -9.43 8.01
N GLU A 70 16.79 -8.34 8.74
CA GLU A 70 18.02 -7.54 8.64
C GLU A 70 18.89 -7.66 9.88
N VAL A 71 20.20 -7.76 9.68
CA VAL A 71 21.22 -7.70 10.74
C VAL A 71 21.77 -6.29 10.79
N THR A 72 21.68 -5.64 11.94
CA THR A 72 22.32 -4.33 12.12
C THR A 72 23.85 -4.45 12.10
N GLY A 73 24.53 -3.41 11.60
CA GLY A 73 25.99 -3.33 11.59
C GLY A 73 26.69 -3.93 10.37
N SER A 74 25.99 -4.65 9.50
CA SER A 74 26.50 -5.11 8.20
C SER A 74 25.37 -5.24 7.19
N GLU A 75 25.62 -4.89 5.93
CA GLU A 75 24.73 -5.24 4.82
C GLU A 75 25.33 -6.43 4.07
N THR A 76 24.57 -7.50 3.90
CA THR A 76 25.02 -8.77 3.32
C THR A 76 23.95 -9.37 2.42
N ALA A 77 24.39 -10.02 1.33
CA ALA A 77 23.46 -10.58 0.35
C ALA A 77 22.49 -11.64 0.90
N VAL A 78 22.80 -12.26 2.04
CA VAL A 78 21.89 -13.23 2.68
C VAL A 78 20.60 -12.57 3.22
N GLU A 79 20.63 -11.26 3.49
CA GLU A 79 19.43 -10.52 3.91
C GLU A 79 18.38 -10.48 2.80
N GLU A 80 18.77 -10.57 1.52
CA GLU A 80 17.80 -10.76 0.44
C GLU A 80 17.11 -12.11 0.53
N ASP A 81 17.80 -13.18 0.92
CA ASP A 81 17.20 -14.51 1.10
C ASP A 81 16.17 -14.47 2.25
N TYR A 82 16.51 -13.80 3.36
CA TYR A 82 15.59 -13.59 4.48
C TYR A 82 14.42 -12.70 4.10
N TYR A 83 14.64 -11.66 3.29
CA TYR A 83 13.58 -10.82 2.75
C TYR A 83 12.60 -11.63 1.90
N VAL A 84 13.11 -12.47 1.00
CA VAL A 84 12.27 -13.34 0.17
C VAL A 84 11.49 -14.32 1.04
N ALA A 85 12.15 -15.00 1.98
CA ALA A 85 11.49 -15.92 2.90
C ALA A 85 10.40 -15.22 3.74
N GLY A 86 10.67 -13.99 4.20
CA GLY A 86 9.70 -13.16 4.92
C GLY A 86 8.49 -12.77 4.07
N LEU A 87 8.67 -12.46 2.79
CA LEU A 87 7.57 -12.19 1.86
C LEU A 87 6.74 -13.45 1.56
N GLU A 88 7.40 -14.59 1.30
CA GLU A 88 6.73 -15.87 1.03
C GLU A 88 5.90 -16.31 2.24
N TRP A 89 6.47 -16.20 3.43
CA TRP A 89 5.79 -16.52 4.67
C TRP A 89 4.64 -15.56 4.95
N GLY A 90 4.83 -14.25 4.73
CA GLY A 90 3.76 -13.25 4.83
C GLY A 90 2.60 -13.55 3.88
N GLU A 91 2.87 -13.91 2.63
CA GLU A 91 1.84 -14.30 1.66
C GLU A 91 1.11 -15.57 2.09
N MET A 92 1.84 -16.58 2.58
CA MET A 92 1.26 -17.83 3.10
C MET A 92 0.30 -17.57 4.28
N MET A 93 0.59 -16.56 5.10
CA MET A 93 -0.25 -16.15 6.23
C MET A 93 -1.40 -15.20 5.83
N GLY A 94 -1.51 -14.83 4.55
CA GLY A 94 -2.59 -14.01 4.02
C GLY A 94 -2.37 -12.50 4.17
N ALA A 95 -1.12 -12.03 4.16
CA ALA A 95 -0.85 -10.59 4.19
C ALA A 95 -1.35 -9.88 2.93
N ASP A 96 -2.19 -8.85 3.11
CA ASP A 96 -2.67 -8.01 2.00
C ASP A 96 -1.64 -6.95 1.57
N VAL A 97 -0.87 -6.42 2.53
CA VAL A 97 0.09 -5.33 2.32
C VAL A 97 1.40 -5.66 3.03
N ALA A 98 2.51 -5.58 2.30
CA ALA A 98 3.85 -5.66 2.86
C ALA A 98 4.50 -4.27 2.89
N SER A 99 5.00 -3.86 4.06
CA SER A 99 5.80 -2.65 4.22
C SER A 99 7.27 -3.03 4.40
N SER A 100 8.09 -2.70 3.41
CA SER A 100 9.54 -2.91 3.44
C SER A 100 10.27 -1.58 3.46
N SER A 101 10.95 -1.31 4.56
CA SER A 101 11.75 -0.10 4.76
C SER A 101 13.23 -0.32 4.47
N LEU A 102 13.51 -1.17 3.48
CA LEU A 102 14.82 -1.70 3.08
C LEU A 102 15.17 -1.27 1.65
N SER A 103 16.46 -1.27 1.32
CA SER A 103 16.96 -0.85 0.01
C SER A 103 18.35 -1.44 -0.26
N TYR A 104 18.41 -2.49 -1.06
CA TYR A 104 19.65 -3.19 -1.42
C TYR A 104 20.28 -2.60 -2.69
N TYR A 105 21.58 -2.36 -2.66
CA TYR A 105 22.35 -1.89 -3.81
C TYR A 105 23.85 -2.24 -3.78
N ASP A 106 24.42 -2.71 -2.67
CA ASP A 106 25.87 -2.83 -2.49
C ASP A 106 26.55 -3.86 -3.42
N TRP A 107 25.85 -4.94 -3.79
CA TRP A 107 26.32 -5.96 -4.73
C TRP A 107 25.66 -5.89 -6.11
N TYR A 108 24.90 -4.83 -6.37
CA TYR A 108 24.27 -4.58 -7.67
C TYR A 108 24.98 -3.45 -8.41
N THR A 109 24.98 -3.53 -9.73
CA THR A 109 25.27 -2.38 -10.58
C THR A 109 24.00 -1.58 -10.81
N THR A 110 24.14 -0.33 -11.26
CA THR A 110 22.97 0.46 -11.66
C THR A 110 22.14 -0.28 -12.71
N ASP A 111 22.77 -0.95 -13.66
CA ASP A 111 22.09 -1.69 -14.75
C ASP A 111 21.21 -2.85 -14.25
N ASP A 112 21.49 -3.38 -13.05
CA ASP A 112 20.65 -4.42 -12.43
C ASP A 112 19.34 -3.86 -11.84
N LEU A 113 19.24 -2.54 -11.62
CA LEU A 113 18.04 -1.86 -11.10
C LEU A 113 17.01 -1.58 -12.22
N ASP A 114 16.72 -2.61 -13.00
CA ASP A 114 15.84 -2.62 -14.17
C ASP A 114 14.39 -3.02 -13.83
N GLY A 115 14.11 -3.38 -12.57
CA GLY A 115 12.81 -3.85 -12.09
C GLY A 115 12.54 -5.33 -12.26
N GLN A 116 13.54 -6.12 -12.65
CA GLN A 116 13.38 -7.54 -12.94
C GLN A 116 14.62 -8.40 -12.59
N THR A 117 15.79 -7.80 -12.33
CA THR A 117 17.03 -8.54 -12.08
C THR A 117 17.29 -8.83 -10.60
N CYS A 118 17.16 -7.84 -9.70
CA CYS A 118 17.46 -8.03 -8.29
C CYS A 118 16.54 -9.08 -7.61
N VAL A 119 17.09 -9.86 -6.68
CA VAL A 119 16.38 -10.97 -6.00
C VAL A 119 15.13 -10.48 -5.30
N THR A 120 15.26 -9.43 -4.48
CA THR A 120 14.12 -8.84 -3.76
C THR A 120 13.08 -8.25 -4.71
N THR A 121 13.49 -7.73 -5.87
CA THR A 121 12.60 -7.19 -6.91
C THR A 121 11.79 -8.27 -7.60
N ILE A 122 12.40 -9.42 -7.88
CA ILE A 122 11.71 -10.59 -8.45
C ILE A 122 10.65 -11.08 -7.46
N ALA A 123 11.02 -11.29 -6.20
CA ALA A 123 10.09 -11.72 -5.16
C ALA A 123 8.94 -10.72 -4.98
N ALA A 124 9.27 -9.42 -4.98
CA ALA A 124 8.28 -8.37 -4.87
C ALA A 124 7.26 -8.37 -6.03
N ASN A 125 7.74 -8.59 -7.26
CA ASN A 125 6.88 -8.71 -8.43
C ASN A 125 5.97 -9.96 -8.37
N ILE A 126 6.47 -11.07 -7.83
CA ILE A 126 5.70 -12.32 -7.66
C ILE A 126 4.60 -12.13 -6.61
N ALA A 127 4.95 -11.58 -5.44
CA ALA A 127 4.02 -11.30 -4.37
C ALA A 127 2.86 -10.38 -4.81
N PHE A 128 3.15 -9.33 -5.58
CA PHE A 128 2.11 -8.46 -6.14
C PHE A 128 1.13 -9.22 -7.03
N ARG A 129 1.62 -10.11 -7.89
CA ARG A 129 0.76 -10.91 -8.77
C ARG A 129 -0.09 -11.93 -8.01
N LYS A 130 0.30 -12.29 -6.78
CA LYS A 130 -0.45 -13.17 -5.89
C LYS A 130 -1.52 -12.45 -5.06
N GLY A 131 -1.55 -11.12 -5.06
CA GLY A 131 -2.55 -10.34 -4.31
C GLY A 131 -1.96 -9.40 -3.26
N MET A 132 -0.68 -9.54 -2.90
CA MET A 132 -0.08 -8.74 -1.84
C MET A 132 0.51 -7.42 -2.37
N ILE A 133 0.09 -6.27 -1.85
CA ILE A 133 0.61 -4.96 -2.29
C ILE A 133 1.89 -4.63 -1.55
N LEU A 134 2.97 -4.35 -2.28
CA LEU A 134 4.27 -4.05 -1.68
C LEU A 134 4.53 -2.55 -1.68
N CYS A 135 4.82 -2.02 -0.50
CA CYS A 135 5.36 -0.68 -0.31
C CYS A 135 6.84 -0.79 0.05
N SER A 136 7.70 -0.16 -0.74
CA SER A 136 9.16 -0.23 -0.58
C SER A 136 9.73 1.17 -0.42
N SER A 137 10.64 1.37 0.54
CA SER A 137 11.32 2.66 0.68
C SER A 137 12.18 2.96 -0.55
N MET A 138 12.17 4.21 -1.02
CA MET A 138 12.92 4.62 -2.22
C MET A 138 14.44 4.59 -2.03
N GLY A 139 14.93 4.61 -0.79
CA GLY A 139 16.35 4.74 -0.45
C GLY A 139 16.71 6.15 0.03
N ASN A 140 17.86 6.25 0.69
CA ASN A 140 18.35 7.50 1.33
C ASN A 140 19.65 8.02 0.67
N SER A 141 19.92 7.62 -0.56
CA SER A 141 21.15 7.94 -1.31
C SER A 141 20.99 9.14 -2.26
N GLY A 142 19.90 9.89 -2.10
CA GLY A 142 19.71 11.16 -2.80
C GLY A 142 20.60 12.29 -2.25
N PRO A 143 20.65 13.44 -2.94
CA PRO A 143 19.95 13.74 -4.20
C PRO A 143 20.73 13.21 -5.41
N GLY A 144 20.03 12.80 -6.46
CA GLY A 144 20.65 12.36 -7.72
C GLY A 144 19.80 11.33 -8.45
N LYS A 145 19.94 11.26 -9.77
CA LYS A 145 19.26 10.21 -10.57
C LYS A 145 19.88 8.84 -10.29
N PHE A 146 19.09 7.78 -10.46
CA PHE A 146 19.55 6.39 -10.29
C PHE A 146 20.11 6.10 -8.90
N THR A 147 19.49 6.69 -7.87
CA THR A 147 19.92 6.52 -6.47
C THR A 147 18.99 5.62 -5.67
N LEU A 148 18.00 5.01 -6.32
CA LEU A 148 17.15 3.99 -5.70
C LEU A 148 17.90 2.67 -5.54
N GLY A 149 17.39 1.78 -4.67
CA GLY A 149 17.81 0.38 -4.58
C GLY A 149 16.65 -0.59 -4.79
N ALA A 150 16.95 -1.88 -4.79
CA ALA A 150 15.94 -2.93 -4.81
C ALA A 150 15.29 -3.07 -3.41
N PRO A 151 13.97 -3.34 -3.30
CA PRO A 151 13.03 -3.63 -4.38
C PRO A 151 12.25 -2.42 -4.91
N ALA A 152 12.69 -1.18 -4.66
CA ALA A 152 11.99 0.03 -5.11
C ALA A 152 11.97 0.18 -6.64
N ASP A 153 12.91 -0.47 -7.34
CA ASP A 153 12.98 -0.55 -8.80
C ASP A 153 11.88 -1.45 -9.41
N SER A 154 11.18 -2.27 -8.60
CA SER A 154 10.06 -3.12 -9.03
C SER A 154 9.01 -2.35 -9.84
N ARG A 155 8.49 -3.00 -10.90
CA ARG A 155 7.39 -2.45 -11.72
C ARG A 155 6.07 -2.37 -10.93
N TYR A 156 5.85 -3.34 -10.05
CA TYR A 156 4.57 -3.49 -9.38
C TYR A 156 4.55 -2.86 -7.98
N SER A 157 5.64 -2.94 -7.22
CA SER A 157 5.71 -2.32 -5.90
C SER A 157 5.54 -0.80 -5.96
N LEU A 158 4.96 -0.23 -4.91
CA LEU A 158 4.90 1.20 -4.66
C LEU A 158 6.20 1.64 -3.99
N ALA A 159 7.07 2.31 -4.72
CA ALA A 159 8.27 2.94 -4.18
C ALA A 159 7.91 4.27 -3.52
N ILE A 160 8.34 4.46 -2.27
CA ILE A 160 7.91 5.57 -1.43
C ILE A 160 9.07 6.52 -1.14
N GLY A 161 8.99 7.73 -1.72
CA GLY A 161 9.91 8.83 -1.43
C GLY A 161 9.57 9.58 -0.13
N ALA A 162 10.54 10.31 0.40
CA ALA A 162 10.39 11.06 1.65
C ALA A 162 10.20 12.55 1.40
N VAL A 163 9.17 13.13 2.02
CA VAL A 163 8.96 14.59 2.12
C VAL A 163 8.97 15.06 3.57
N GLN A 164 9.12 16.37 3.73
CA GLN A 164 8.93 17.09 4.98
C GLN A 164 7.45 17.36 5.24
N TRP A 165 7.12 17.87 6.43
CA TRP A 165 5.76 18.24 6.83
C TRP A 165 5.06 19.24 5.89
N ASN A 166 5.83 20.08 5.19
CA ASN A 166 5.33 21.05 4.22
C ASN A 166 5.34 20.53 2.77
N GLY A 167 5.56 19.24 2.56
CA GLY A 167 5.60 18.61 1.25
C GLY A 167 6.90 18.83 0.47
N LYS A 168 7.90 19.54 1.00
CA LYS A 168 9.21 19.65 0.36
C LYS A 168 9.94 18.31 0.40
N LEU A 169 10.50 17.87 -0.71
CA LEU A 169 11.34 16.67 -0.78
C LEU A 169 12.44 16.68 0.28
N ALA A 170 12.64 15.54 0.93
CA ALA A 170 13.78 15.33 1.82
C ALA A 170 15.06 15.29 0.98
N GLY A 171 16.13 15.95 1.46
CA GLY A 171 17.39 16.03 0.71
C GLY A 171 18.03 14.68 0.42
N PHE A 172 17.82 13.71 1.31
CA PHE A 172 18.32 12.33 1.19
C PHE A 172 17.43 11.43 0.34
N SER A 173 16.19 11.82 0.03
CA SER A 173 15.26 10.92 -0.68
C SER A 173 15.85 10.60 -2.05
N SER A 174 16.09 9.31 -2.31
CA SER A 174 16.57 8.83 -3.60
C SER A 174 15.59 9.17 -4.74
N TRP A 175 16.11 9.34 -5.95
CA TRP A 175 15.35 9.66 -7.15
C TRP A 175 15.52 8.56 -8.19
N GLY A 176 14.48 8.39 -9.00
CA GLY A 176 14.59 7.61 -10.22
C GLY A 176 15.33 8.36 -11.33
N PRO A 177 15.05 8.03 -12.61
CA PRO A 177 14.22 6.91 -13.02
C PRO A 177 14.89 5.58 -12.66
N THR A 178 14.17 4.47 -12.84
CA THR A 178 14.83 3.16 -13.01
C THR A 178 15.66 3.17 -14.29
N VAL A 179 16.57 2.19 -14.46
CA VAL A 179 17.40 2.12 -15.67
C VAL A 179 16.57 1.96 -16.94
N ASP A 180 15.45 1.24 -16.87
CA ASP A 180 14.50 1.09 -17.97
C ASP A 180 13.58 2.33 -18.18
N GLY A 181 13.83 3.43 -17.48
CA GLY A 181 13.21 4.73 -17.72
C GLY A 181 11.86 4.96 -17.01
N ARG A 182 11.42 4.06 -16.12
CA ARG A 182 10.19 4.26 -15.36
C ARG A 182 10.35 5.35 -14.31
N ILE A 183 9.26 6.07 -14.05
CA ILE A 183 9.20 7.06 -12.99
C ILE A 183 9.19 6.33 -11.64
N LYS A 184 10.16 6.68 -10.80
CA LYS A 184 10.24 6.34 -9.38
C LYS A 184 10.73 7.57 -8.60
N PRO A 185 10.28 7.82 -7.35
CA PRO A 185 9.32 7.01 -6.59
C PRO A 185 7.93 6.99 -7.24
N ASP A 186 7.04 6.10 -6.80
CA ASP A 186 5.63 6.09 -7.22
C ASP A 186 4.86 7.22 -6.51
N ILE A 187 5.07 7.36 -5.20
CA ILE A 187 4.46 8.41 -4.36
C ILE A 187 5.43 8.84 -3.26
N CYS A 188 5.08 9.89 -2.54
CA CYS A 188 5.78 10.34 -1.34
C CYS A 188 4.89 10.34 -0.10
N ALA A 189 5.53 10.20 1.05
CA ALA A 189 4.92 10.43 2.36
C ALA A 189 5.94 11.10 3.30
N ARG A 190 5.50 11.51 4.49
CA ARG A 190 6.37 12.22 5.44
C ARG A 190 7.47 11.28 5.94
N GLY A 191 8.72 11.61 5.62
CA GLY A 191 9.91 10.88 6.08
C GLY A 191 10.91 11.74 6.85
N VAL A 192 10.60 13.01 7.12
CA VAL A 192 11.46 13.92 7.90
C VAL A 192 10.74 14.36 9.16
N ALA A 193 11.44 14.28 10.28
CA ALA A 193 10.91 14.54 11.62
C ALA A 193 9.62 13.77 11.90
N THR A 194 9.51 12.56 11.36
CA THR A 194 8.37 11.66 11.61
C THR A 194 8.50 11.10 13.02
N ILE A 195 7.40 11.15 13.79
CA ILE A 195 7.36 10.58 15.13
C ILE A 195 7.40 9.06 15.02
N ALA A 196 8.31 8.43 15.77
CA ALA A 196 8.51 7.00 15.83
C ALA A 196 8.67 6.56 17.29
N ALA A 197 8.21 5.35 17.61
CA ALA A 197 8.41 4.73 18.92
C ALA A 197 9.89 4.41 19.14
N SER A 198 10.40 4.66 20.35
CA SER A 198 11.77 4.31 20.74
C SER A 198 11.80 2.89 21.32
N PRO A 199 12.71 2.01 20.87
CA PRO A 199 12.81 0.68 21.46
C PRO A 199 13.39 0.66 22.88
N TYR A 200 14.01 1.76 23.32
CA TYR A 200 14.81 1.79 24.56
C TYR A 200 14.00 2.22 25.79
N THR A 201 12.70 2.45 25.62
CA THR A 201 11.81 3.02 26.63
C THR A 201 10.41 2.46 26.45
N THR A 202 9.61 2.42 27.50
CA THR A 202 8.22 1.94 27.45
C THR A 202 7.26 2.90 26.75
N ASP A 203 7.56 4.21 26.81
CA ASP A 203 6.65 5.30 26.39
C ASP A 203 7.37 6.43 25.63
N GLY A 204 8.62 6.21 25.21
CA GLY A 204 9.44 7.25 24.59
C GLY A 204 9.26 7.31 23.08
N PHE A 205 9.22 8.52 22.55
CA PHE A 205 9.11 8.79 21.12
C PHE A 205 10.26 9.66 20.64
N GLY A 206 10.59 9.55 19.35
CA GLY A 206 11.61 10.36 18.70
C GLY A 206 11.18 10.88 17.34
N LYS A 207 11.80 11.98 16.89
CA LYS A 207 11.67 12.50 15.52
C LYS A 207 12.77 11.92 14.65
N TRP A 208 12.40 11.03 13.73
CA TRP A 208 13.35 10.32 12.88
C TRP A 208 13.26 10.78 11.43
N ASN A 209 14.31 10.47 10.67
CA ASN A 209 14.44 10.82 9.26
C ASN A 209 14.78 9.57 8.45
N GLY A 210 14.12 9.40 7.31
CA GLY A 210 14.41 8.33 6.36
C GLY A 210 13.19 8.00 5.51
N THR A 211 13.43 7.47 4.31
CA THR A 211 12.38 6.86 3.50
C THR A 211 11.77 5.63 4.18
N SER A 212 12.50 5.02 5.11
CA SER A 212 12.03 4.00 6.04
C SER A 212 10.88 4.46 6.96
N LEU A 213 10.62 5.76 7.10
CA LEU A 213 9.48 6.29 7.84
C LEU A 213 8.34 6.71 6.90
N SER A 214 8.65 7.15 5.68
CA SER A 214 7.62 7.43 4.68
C SER A 214 6.96 6.15 4.17
N CYS A 215 7.73 5.07 4.00
CA CYS A 215 7.23 3.76 3.56
C CYS A 215 6.08 3.22 4.44
N PRO A 216 6.24 3.02 5.77
CA PRO A 216 5.17 2.53 6.65
C PRO A 216 3.97 3.47 6.72
N LEU A 217 4.20 4.78 6.62
CA LEU A 217 3.12 5.77 6.55
C LEU A 217 2.26 5.58 5.29
N ALA A 218 2.88 5.42 4.13
CA ALA A 218 2.17 5.15 2.88
C ALA A 218 1.53 3.75 2.88
N ALA A 219 2.21 2.74 3.42
CA ALA A 219 1.70 1.38 3.53
C ALA A 219 0.43 1.32 4.38
N GLY A 220 0.34 2.09 5.47
CA GLY A 220 -0.92 2.14 6.23
C GLY A 220 -2.04 2.88 5.48
N VAL A 221 -1.73 3.82 4.58
CA VAL A 221 -2.76 4.35 3.65
C VAL A 221 -3.22 3.27 2.68
N VAL A 222 -2.31 2.46 2.14
CA VAL A 222 -2.67 1.32 1.29
C VAL A 222 -3.55 0.32 2.05
N ALA A 223 -3.25 0.05 3.32
CA ALA A 223 -4.08 -0.80 4.17
C ALA A 223 -5.50 -0.23 4.36
N LEU A 224 -5.64 1.09 4.54
CA LEU A 224 -6.97 1.74 4.61
C LEU A 224 -7.76 1.61 3.30
N VAL A 225 -7.11 1.79 2.15
CA VAL A 225 -7.77 1.60 0.84
C VAL A 225 -8.17 0.14 0.64
N THR A 226 -7.32 -0.80 1.03
CA THR A 226 -7.59 -2.25 0.95
C THR A 226 -8.77 -2.63 1.85
N GLN A 227 -8.85 -2.06 3.06
CA GLN A 227 -9.98 -2.26 3.95
C GLN A 227 -11.30 -1.70 3.38
N ALA A 228 -11.24 -0.53 2.76
CA ALA A 228 -12.42 0.12 2.19
C ALA A 228 -12.92 -0.58 0.91
N HIS A 229 -12.02 -1.22 0.17
CA HIS A 229 -12.29 -1.89 -1.10
C HIS A 229 -11.68 -3.29 -1.16
N PRO A 230 -12.20 -4.26 -0.37
CA PRO A 230 -11.66 -5.61 -0.32
C PRO A 230 -11.84 -6.38 -1.64
N ASP A 231 -12.68 -5.89 -2.56
CA ASP A 231 -12.92 -6.44 -3.89
C ASP A 231 -11.95 -5.89 -4.95
N TRP A 232 -11.19 -4.84 -4.63
CA TRP A 232 -10.24 -4.26 -5.58
C TRP A 232 -8.98 -5.12 -5.72
N SER A 233 -8.58 -5.35 -6.97
CA SER A 233 -7.27 -5.93 -7.25
C SER A 233 -6.12 -5.02 -6.80
N PRO A 234 -4.91 -5.57 -6.54
CA PRO A 234 -3.71 -4.77 -6.26
C PRO A 234 -3.42 -3.69 -7.31
N TYR A 235 -3.71 -3.98 -8.59
CA TYR A 235 -3.56 -3.02 -9.69
C TYR A 235 -4.48 -1.81 -9.51
N ARG A 236 -5.72 -2.04 -9.08
CA ARG A 236 -6.72 -1.00 -8.86
C ARG A 236 -6.37 -0.14 -7.65
N ILE A 237 -5.94 -0.76 -6.55
CA ILE A 237 -5.47 -0.04 -5.37
C ILE A 237 -4.25 0.82 -5.71
N LYS A 238 -3.24 0.25 -6.40
CA LYS A 238 -2.07 1.00 -6.86
C LYS A 238 -2.47 2.19 -7.73
N GLU A 239 -3.37 1.98 -8.70
CA GLU A 239 -3.87 3.04 -9.55
C GLU A 239 -4.58 4.15 -8.77
N ALA A 240 -5.48 3.81 -7.84
CA ALA A 240 -6.17 4.77 -6.98
C ALA A 240 -5.18 5.64 -6.19
N ILE A 241 -4.16 5.02 -5.61
CA ILE A 241 -3.09 5.70 -4.88
C ILE A 241 -2.31 6.67 -5.79
N LEU A 242 -1.95 6.24 -7.00
CA LEU A 242 -1.20 7.08 -7.95
C LEU A 242 -2.05 8.24 -8.48
N LYS A 243 -3.31 7.97 -8.83
CA LYS A 243 -4.18 8.93 -9.54
C LYS A 243 -4.78 10.00 -8.63
N THR A 244 -4.73 9.79 -7.31
CA THR A 244 -5.21 10.75 -6.32
C THR A 244 -4.08 11.45 -5.56
N ALA A 245 -2.82 11.08 -5.84
CA ALA A 245 -1.66 11.77 -5.27
C ALA A 245 -1.54 13.21 -5.77
N SER A 246 -0.86 14.05 -4.97
CA SER A 246 -0.89 15.51 -5.10
C SER A 246 -0.40 16.11 -6.44
N GLN A 247 0.26 15.33 -7.30
CA GLN A 247 0.69 15.75 -8.64
C GLN A 247 0.43 14.67 -9.70
N ALA A 248 -0.66 13.92 -9.57
CA ALA A 248 -1.00 12.77 -10.43
C ALA A 248 -0.95 13.06 -11.94
N ASN A 249 -1.25 14.30 -12.35
CA ASN A 249 -1.26 14.76 -13.75
C ASN A 249 0.11 15.18 -14.28
N ARG A 250 1.13 15.30 -13.42
CA ARG A 250 2.48 15.71 -13.81
C ARG A 250 3.54 14.99 -12.96
N PRO A 251 3.63 13.66 -13.05
CA PRO A 251 4.58 12.90 -12.28
C PRO A 251 6.03 13.22 -12.68
N ASP A 252 6.94 13.14 -11.73
CA ASP A 252 8.38 13.33 -11.97
C ASP A 252 9.21 12.31 -11.19
N ILE A 253 10.50 12.22 -11.49
CA ILE A 253 11.42 11.25 -10.88
C ILE A 253 11.80 11.57 -9.41
N ARG A 254 11.21 12.61 -8.81
CA ARG A 254 11.54 13.05 -7.43
C ARG A 254 10.38 12.78 -6.48
N TYR A 255 9.17 13.10 -6.91
CA TYR A 255 7.94 12.97 -6.14
C TYR A 255 7.03 11.85 -6.66
N GLY A 256 7.35 11.25 -7.82
CA GLY A 256 6.43 10.36 -8.49
C GLY A 256 5.16 11.08 -8.86
N TRP A 257 4.02 10.48 -8.54
CA TRP A 257 2.69 11.06 -8.67
C TRP A 257 2.34 12.01 -7.52
N GLY A 258 3.22 12.18 -6.53
CA GLY A 258 3.07 13.17 -5.47
C GLY A 258 2.88 12.58 -4.09
N ILE A 259 2.43 13.41 -3.18
CA ILE A 259 2.13 13.02 -1.80
C ILE A 259 0.83 12.23 -1.80
N VAL A 260 0.86 11.06 -1.13
CA VAL A 260 -0.30 10.18 -1.01
C VAL A 260 -1.47 10.87 -0.30
N ASN A 261 -2.70 10.63 -0.78
CA ASN A 261 -3.92 11.13 -0.17
C ASN A 261 -4.88 9.97 0.15
N ALA A 262 -5.01 9.64 1.43
CA ALA A 262 -5.86 8.52 1.86
C ALA A 262 -7.33 8.74 1.53
N LYS A 263 -7.85 9.95 1.77
CA LYS A 263 -9.26 10.26 1.56
C LYS A 263 -9.63 10.11 0.09
N ASP A 264 -8.84 10.70 -0.79
CA ASP A 264 -9.15 10.69 -2.21
C ASP A 264 -8.92 9.29 -2.80
N ALA A 265 -7.89 8.55 -2.35
CA ALA A 265 -7.65 7.18 -2.80
C ALA A 265 -8.78 6.21 -2.40
N ILE A 266 -9.31 6.32 -1.18
CA ILE A 266 -10.50 5.56 -0.75
C ILE A 266 -11.71 5.95 -1.60
N ASN A 267 -11.86 7.21 -1.97
CA ASN A 267 -12.98 7.64 -2.81
C ASN A 267 -12.63 7.64 -4.31
N TYR A 268 -11.62 6.89 -4.76
CA TYR A 268 -11.18 6.97 -6.16
C TYR A 268 -12.31 6.50 -7.10
N PRO A 269 -12.69 7.30 -8.13
CA PRO A 269 -13.83 7.07 -9.01
C PRO A 269 -13.91 5.65 -9.56
N SER A 270 -14.74 4.88 -8.88
CA SER A 270 -15.26 3.58 -9.26
C SER A 270 -16.75 3.61 -8.98
N PHE A 271 -17.51 2.82 -9.72
CA PHE A 271 -18.91 2.63 -9.42
C PHE A 271 -19.13 1.15 -9.18
N SER A 272 -19.39 0.81 -7.93
CA SER A 272 -19.72 -0.55 -7.50
C SER A 272 -20.96 -0.54 -6.63
N GLY A 273 -21.56 -1.71 -6.50
CA GLY A 273 -22.74 -1.97 -5.69
C GLY A 273 -23.33 -3.33 -6.03
N TYR A 274 -24.53 -3.60 -5.50
CA TYR A 274 -25.27 -4.81 -5.81
C TYR A 274 -26.53 -4.50 -6.62
N VAL A 275 -26.81 -5.33 -7.63
CA VAL A 275 -28.14 -5.42 -8.23
C VAL A 275 -28.92 -6.50 -7.51
N ILE A 276 -30.00 -6.12 -6.82
CA ILE A 276 -30.81 -7.04 -6.02
C ILE A 276 -32.29 -6.98 -6.41
N ASP A 277 -33.00 -8.08 -6.21
CA ASP A 277 -34.46 -8.12 -6.31
C ASP A 277 -35.07 -7.36 -5.13
N ASN A 278 -35.89 -6.34 -5.39
CA ASN A 278 -36.43 -5.47 -4.34
C ASN A 278 -37.19 -6.25 -3.26
N ALA A 279 -37.97 -7.27 -3.64
CA ALA A 279 -38.80 -8.03 -2.71
C ALA A 279 -38.02 -9.06 -1.88
N THR A 280 -37.07 -9.76 -2.51
CA THR A 280 -36.37 -10.89 -1.91
C THR A 280 -34.96 -10.55 -1.42
N LYS A 281 -34.45 -9.38 -1.79
CA LYS A 281 -33.07 -8.89 -1.56
C LYS A 281 -31.98 -9.84 -2.07
N LYS A 282 -32.32 -10.75 -2.99
CA LYS A 282 -31.36 -11.66 -3.62
C LYS A 282 -30.64 -10.98 -4.78
N GLY A 283 -29.35 -11.28 -4.91
CA GLY A 283 -28.53 -10.88 -6.05
C GLY A 283 -29.10 -11.27 -7.40
N LEU A 284 -28.96 -10.38 -8.37
CA LEU A 284 -29.40 -10.56 -9.75
C LEU A 284 -28.23 -10.39 -10.70
N VAL A 285 -27.99 -11.38 -11.56
CA VAL A 285 -27.15 -11.24 -12.77
C VAL A 285 -27.92 -10.36 -13.76
N ALA A 286 -27.52 -9.11 -13.88
CA ALA A 286 -28.14 -8.06 -14.70
C ALA A 286 -27.08 -7.37 -15.56
N VAL A 287 -27.52 -6.74 -16.65
CA VAL A 287 -26.67 -5.89 -17.50
C VAL A 287 -26.71 -4.48 -16.95
N ILE A 288 -25.56 -3.87 -16.72
CA ILE A 288 -25.43 -2.48 -16.27
C ILE A 288 -24.71 -1.69 -17.37
N GLU A 289 -25.32 -0.59 -17.79
CA GLU A 289 -24.75 0.37 -18.73
C GLU A 289 -24.45 1.67 -17.99
N LEU A 290 -23.24 2.18 -18.17
CA LEU A 290 -22.77 3.46 -17.66
C LEU A 290 -22.53 4.40 -18.84
N ILE A 291 -23.25 5.51 -18.90
CA ILE A 291 -23.34 6.34 -20.10
C ILE A 291 -22.99 7.80 -19.78
N THR A 292 -22.11 8.39 -20.58
CA THR A 292 -21.83 9.83 -20.66
C THR A 292 -22.13 10.35 -22.07
N GLU A 293 -21.94 11.65 -22.33
CA GLU A 293 -22.02 12.19 -23.71
C GLU A 293 -21.02 11.54 -24.69
N LYS A 294 -19.92 10.96 -24.18
CA LYS A 294 -18.79 10.49 -25.01
C LYS A 294 -18.52 8.99 -24.89
N THR A 295 -19.12 8.32 -23.91
CA THR A 295 -18.71 6.96 -23.54
C THR A 295 -19.91 6.16 -23.07
N GLU A 296 -19.97 4.90 -23.48
CA GLU A 296 -20.91 3.90 -22.96
C GLU A 296 -20.11 2.67 -22.57
N ILE A 297 -20.20 2.28 -21.30
CA ILE A 297 -19.50 1.13 -20.73
C ILE A 297 -20.56 0.14 -20.27
N VAL A 298 -20.43 -1.12 -20.64
CA VAL A 298 -21.41 -2.16 -20.32
C VAL A 298 -20.74 -3.31 -19.61
N ILE A 299 -21.27 -3.71 -18.45
CA ILE A 299 -20.83 -4.88 -17.69
C ILE A 299 -22.04 -5.74 -17.29
N ASN A 300 -21.75 -6.95 -16.77
CA ASN A 300 -22.74 -7.76 -16.09
C ASN A 300 -22.37 -7.85 -14.62
N SER A 301 -23.37 -7.84 -13.74
CA SER A 301 -23.18 -8.26 -12.35
C SER A 301 -22.95 -9.77 -12.25
N ASP A 302 -22.28 -10.20 -11.19
CA ASP A 302 -22.05 -11.61 -10.91
C ASP A 302 -23.27 -12.32 -10.27
N SER A 303 -23.11 -13.59 -9.87
CA SER A 303 -24.20 -14.37 -9.25
C SER A 303 -24.69 -13.84 -7.90
N SER A 304 -23.87 -13.04 -7.20
CA SER A 304 -24.25 -12.36 -5.97
C SER A 304 -24.97 -11.02 -6.24
N GLY A 305 -25.01 -10.57 -7.49
CA GLY A 305 -25.52 -9.27 -7.88
C GLY A 305 -24.45 -8.17 -7.89
N TYR A 306 -23.22 -8.48 -7.47
CA TYR A 306 -22.14 -7.51 -7.40
C TYR A 306 -21.72 -7.01 -8.80
N PHE A 307 -21.47 -5.71 -8.93
CA PHE A 307 -20.89 -5.11 -10.13
C PHE A 307 -19.79 -4.10 -9.78
N LEU A 308 -18.84 -3.89 -10.70
CA LEU A 308 -17.76 -2.92 -10.57
C LEU A 308 -17.43 -2.29 -11.93
N PHE A 309 -17.54 -0.97 -12.01
CA PHE A 309 -16.93 -0.15 -13.06
C PHE A 309 -15.66 0.48 -12.52
N PRO A 310 -14.49 -0.11 -12.80
CA PRO A 310 -13.24 0.52 -12.48
C PRO A 310 -12.98 1.66 -13.48
N ASN A 311 -12.11 2.59 -13.11
CA ASN A 311 -11.49 3.53 -14.04
C ASN A 311 -12.39 4.52 -14.73
N LEU A 312 -13.35 5.04 -13.99
CA LEU A 312 -14.22 6.09 -14.48
C LEU A 312 -13.53 7.45 -14.34
N GLY A 313 -13.72 8.32 -15.34
CA GLY A 313 -13.43 9.75 -15.16
C GLY A 313 -14.44 10.36 -14.20
N GLU A 314 -14.04 11.38 -13.45
CA GLU A 314 -14.98 12.10 -12.58
C GLU A 314 -16.10 12.76 -13.38
N GLY A 315 -17.29 12.84 -12.78
CA GLY A 315 -18.45 13.55 -13.32
C GLY A 315 -19.72 12.72 -13.40
N ASP A 316 -20.71 13.26 -14.10
CA ASP A 316 -22.06 12.69 -14.17
C ASP A 316 -22.15 11.53 -15.17
N TYR A 317 -22.67 10.41 -14.71
CA TYR A 317 -23.00 9.24 -15.53
C TYR A 317 -24.49 8.91 -15.40
N THR A 318 -25.08 8.48 -16.51
CA THR A 318 -26.37 7.80 -16.50
C THR A 318 -26.14 6.30 -16.34
N VAL A 319 -26.70 5.72 -15.29
CA VAL A 319 -26.72 4.27 -15.08
C VAL A 319 -28.03 3.72 -15.61
N LYS A 320 -27.97 2.68 -16.44
CA LYS A 320 -29.14 1.87 -16.80
C LYS A 320 -28.90 0.43 -16.39
N VAL A 321 -29.88 -0.21 -15.78
CA VAL A 321 -29.82 -1.62 -15.43
C VAL A 321 -30.97 -2.40 -16.05
N PHE A 322 -30.62 -3.51 -16.68
CA PHE A 322 -31.54 -4.37 -17.40
C PHE A 322 -31.45 -5.81 -16.91
N LYS A 323 -32.61 -6.36 -16.55
CA LYS A 323 -32.80 -7.77 -16.30
C LYS A 323 -34.14 -8.23 -16.88
N SER A 324 -34.12 -9.33 -17.63
CA SER A 324 -35.36 -9.95 -18.13
C SER A 324 -36.30 -10.29 -16.97
N GLY A 325 -37.57 -9.89 -17.09
CA GLY A 325 -38.60 -10.04 -16.03
C GLY A 325 -38.67 -8.87 -15.03
N TYR A 326 -37.77 -7.89 -15.13
CA TYR A 326 -37.73 -6.72 -14.23
C TYR A 326 -37.93 -5.41 -14.98
N LYS A 327 -38.48 -4.40 -14.29
CA LYS A 327 -38.54 -3.03 -14.77
C LYS A 327 -37.10 -2.53 -14.97
N GLN A 328 -36.88 -1.76 -16.03
CA GLN A 328 -35.58 -1.13 -16.25
C GLN A 328 -35.36 -0.07 -15.18
N PHE A 329 -34.17 -0.06 -14.59
CA PHE A 329 -33.74 0.99 -13.68
C PHE A 329 -32.89 2.00 -14.46
N VAL A 330 -33.13 3.30 -14.22
CA VAL A 330 -32.36 4.39 -14.82
C VAL A 330 -32.18 5.47 -13.76
N THR A 331 -30.94 5.91 -13.55
CA THR A 331 -30.62 7.03 -12.65
C THR A 331 -29.39 7.76 -13.15
N SER A 332 -29.13 8.94 -12.59
CA SER A 332 -27.85 9.63 -12.73
C SER A 332 -27.06 9.48 -11.44
N ILE A 333 -25.75 9.33 -11.57
CA ILE A 333 -24.79 9.31 -10.45
C ILE A 333 -23.64 10.26 -10.78
N ASP A 334 -23.07 10.87 -9.76
CA ASP A 334 -21.77 11.52 -9.86
C ASP A 334 -20.70 10.49 -9.46
N ILE A 335 -19.57 10.52 -10.14
CA ILE A 335 -18.46 9.60 -9.93
C ILE A 335 -17.25 10.37 -9.40
N PRO A 336 -16.66 9.98 -8.26
CA PRO A 336 -17.03 8.86 -7.38
C PRO A 336 -18.38 9.07 -6.68
N PRO A 337 -19.19 8.01 -6.48
CA PRO A 337 -20.42 8.12 -5.71
C PRO A 337 -20.10 8.45 -4.25
N SER A 338 -20.94 9.28 -3.62
CA SER A 338 -20.75 9.71 -2.23
C SER A 338 -21.06 8.62 -1.19
N GLU A 339 -21.78 7.58 -1.60
CA GLU A 339 -22.19 6.42 -0.79
C GLU A 339 -22.22 5.15 -1.68
N GLU A 340 -22.27 3.98 -1.04
CA GLU A 340 -22.48 2.69 -1.73
C GLU A 340 -23.83 2.70 -2.47
N PHE A 341 -23.85 2.21 -3.72
CA PHE A 341 -25.00 2.39 -4.62
C PHE A 341 -25.65 1.05 -4.99
N ASP A 342 -26.48 0.53 -4.10
CA ASP A 342 -27.31 -0.65 -4.37
C ASP A 342 -28.50 -0.32 -5.28
N ILE A 343 -28.74 -1.21 -6.24
CA ILE A 343 -29.79 -1.08 -7.26
C ILE A 343 -30.85 -2.14 -7.01
N GLU A 344 -32.00 -1.70 -6.53
CA GLU A 344 -33.15 -2.57 -6.29
C GLU A 344 -34.06 -2.65 -7.52
N LEU A 345 -34.19 -3.83 -8.12
CA LEU A 345 -35.06 -4.05 -9.27
C LEU A 345 -36.44 -4.59 -8.87
N GLU A 346 -37.47 -3.99 -9.43
CA GLU A 346 -38.86 -4.48 -9.32
C GLU A 346 -39.21 -5.38 -10.50
N LYS A 347 -39.99 -6.45 -10.24
CA LYS A 347 -40.52 -7.29 -11.32
C LYS A 347 -41.54 -6.52 -12.18
N LYS A 348 -41.64 -6.88 -13.46
CA LYS A 348 -42.74 -6.44 -14.31
C LYS A 348 -44.03 -7.13 -13.83
N GLU A 349 -45.12 -6.37 -13.80
CA GLU A 349 -46.46 -6.89 -13.52
C GLU A 349 -46.96 -7.83 -14.62
#